data_AF-A0A2T5XWH9-F1
#
_entry.id   AF-A0A2T5XWH9-F1
#
_cell.length_a   1.000
_cell.length_b   1.000
_cell.length_c   1.000
_cell.angle_alpha   90.00
_cell.angle_beta   90.00
_cell.angle_gamma   90.00
#
_symmetry.space_group_name_H-M   'P 1'
#
loop_
_entity.id
_entity.type
_entity.pdbx_description
1 polymer ?
#
loop_
_entity_poly.entity_id
_entity_poly.type
_entity_poly.pdbx_seq_one_letter_code
_entity_poly.pdbx_strand_id
1 'polypeptide(L)'
;MFTERTIIYFTPFYFKNGNTAKNKYFVVLKNIDNKSILASLPTSKDYIPEKLVIEQGCIECESSNLNCFVLSPSTKITEDGKCFSVSTYLYGHLLDEYSIDTLTELYPYEASDYQIWGQMKISLFNDLIECLKSSKSVKRKYKKIL
;
A
#
# COMPACT_ATOMS: atom_id res chain seq x y z
N MET A 1 -0.31 -16.60 3.08
CA MET A 1 -1.00 -15.80 2.04
C MET A 1 -0.44 -14.39 1.92
N PHE A 2 -0.18 -13.70 3.02
CA PHE A 2 0.36 -12.33 3.00
C PHE A 2 1.88 -12.35 3.03
N THR A 3 2.53 -12.46 1.87
CA THR A 3 4.00 -12.35 1.77
C THR A 3 4.40 -10.95 1.32
N GLU A 4 5.62 -10.51 1.64
CA GLU A 4 6.13 -9.21 1.21
C GLU A 4 5.99 -9.03 -0.31
N ARG A 5 5.71 -7.79 -0.73
CA ARG A 5 5.46 -7.36 -2.11
C ARG A 5 4.17 -7.87 -2.74
N THR A 6 3.43 -8.74 -2.09
CA THR A 6 2.15 -9.23 -2.63
C THR A 6 1.13 -8.09 -2.64
N ILE A 7 0.47 -7.91 -3.78
CA ILE A 7 -0.65 -6.98 -3.97
C ILE A 7 -1.95 -7.78 -3.90
N ILE A 8 -2.87 -7.32 -3.07
CA ILE A 8 -4.07 -8.05 -2.68
C ILE A 8 -5.26 -7.14 -2.88
N TYR A 9 -6.32 -7.67 -3.47
CA TYR A 9 -7.56 -6.95 -3.72
C TYR A 9 -8.68 -7.55 -2.88
N PHE A 10 -9.13 -6.85 -1.85
CA PHE A 10 -10.23 -7.28 -0.96
C PHE A 10 -11.58 -6.82 -1.51
N THR A 11 -12.60 -7.67 -1.40
CA THR A 11 -13.96 -7.42 -1.90
C THR A 11 -15.03 -7.99 -0.96
N PRO A 12 -15.42 -7.28 0.12
CA PRO A 12 -15.01 -5.93 0.51
C PRO A 12 -13.94 -5.91 1.60
N PHE A 13 -13.24 -4.79 1.74
CA PHE A 13 -12.37 -4.52 2.88
C PHE A 13 -13.14 -3.86 4.05
N TYR A 14 -12.91 -4.34 5.28
CA TYR A 14 -13.54 -3.88 6.51
C TYR A 14 -12.54 -3.03 7.29
N PHE A 15 -12.88 -1.75 7.50
CA PHE A 15 -11.99 -0.82 8.19
C PHE A 15 -12.08 -0.99 9.72
N LYS A 16 -10.94 -0.93 10.40
CA LYS A 16 -10.88 -1.02 11.88
C LYS A 16 -11.69 0.05 12.60
N ASN A 17 -11.86 1.21 11.98
CA ASN A 17 -12.60 2.33 12.55
C ASN A 17 -14.13 2.22 12.31
N GLY A 18 -14.61 1.10 11.78
CA GLY A 18 -16.04 0.89 11.52
C GLY A 18 -16.59 1.65 10.31
N ASN A 19 -15.74 2.32 9.52
CA ASN A 19 -16.17 2.92 8.26
C ASN A 19 -16.76 1.87 7.32
N THR A 20 -17.68 2.31 6.46
CA THR A 20 -18.34 1.45 5.46
C THR A 20 -17.32 0.64 4.66
N ALA A 21 -17.55 -0.67 4.57
CA ALA A 21 -16.70 -1.59 3.84
C ALA A 21 -16.66 -1.24 2.35
N LYS A 22 -15.49 -1.40 1.70
CA LYS A 22 -15.26 -1.05 0.29
C LYS A 22 -14.25 -1.97 -0.35
N ASN A 23 -14.38 -2.22 -1.65
CA ASN A 23 -13.37 -2.95 -2.41
C ASN A 23 -12.06 -2.18 -2.46
N LYS A 24 -10.93 -2.89 -2.34
CA LYS A 24 -9.71 -2.22 -1.94
C LYS A 24 -8.42 -3.00 -2.19
N TYR A 25 -7.41 -2.34 -2.75
CA TYR A 25 -6.06 -2.90 -2.92
C TYR A 25 -5.17 -2.66 -1.70
N PHE A 26 -4.24 -3.58 -1.47
CA PHE A 26 -3.21 -3.50 -0.44
C PHE A 26 -1.89 -4.04 -0.96
N VAL A 27 -0.78 -3.48 -0.48
CA VAL A 27 0.56 -4.01 -0.70
C VAL A 27 1.13 -4.46 0.63
N VAL A 28 1.57 -5.70 0.73
CA VAL A 28 2.22 -6.22 1.94
C VAL A 28 3.66 -5.70 1.98
N LEU A 29 3.98 -4.85 2.96
CA LEU A 29 5.32 -4.27 3.10
C LEU A 29 6.26 -5.14 3.94
N LYS A 30 5.77 -5.69 5.06
CA LYS A 30 6.61 -6.44 6.00
C LYS A 30 5.77 -7.37 6.84
N ASN A 31 6.31 -8.53 7.21
CA ASN A 31 5.72 -9.40 8.23
C ASN A 31 6.66 -9.54 9.43
N ILE A 32 6.14 -9.39 10.65
CA ILE A 32 6.87 -9.60 11.92
C ILE A 32 5.96 -10.29 12.92
N ASP A 33 6.40 -11.40 13.52
CA ASP A 33 5.75 -12.05 14.68
C ASP A 33 4.22 -12.10 14.58
N ASN A 34 3.72 -12.57 13.43
CA ASN A 34 2.31 -12.69 13.07
C ASN A 34 1.53 -11.39 12.74
N LYS A 35 2.22 -10.26 12.66
CA LYS A 35 1.70 -8.99 12.16
C LYS A 35 2.20 -8.75 10.74
N SER A 36 1.28 -8.38 9.86
CA SER A 36 1.58 -7.88 8.53
C SER A 36 1.41 -6.36 8.53
N ILE A 37 2.45 -5.63 8.14
CA ILE A 37 2.36 -4.21 7.82
C ILE A 37 1.87 -4.09 6.39
N LEU A 38 0.67 -3.54 6.26
CA LEU A 38 0.06 -3.27 4.98
C LEU A 38 0.31 -1.80 4.60
N ALA A 39 0.96 -1.57 3.46
CA ALA A 39 0.83 -0.29 2.78
C ALA A 39 -0.58 -0.20 2.26
N SER A 40 -1.33 0.74 2.82
CA SER A 40 -2.73 0.82 2.54
C SER A 40 -2.97 1.65 1.27
N LEU A 41 -3.71 1.02 0.37
CA LEU A 41 -4.68 1.64 -0.54
C LEU A 41 -4.04 2.50 -1.62
N PRO A 42 -3.58 1.87 -2.72
CA PRO A 42 -3.79 2.45 -4.03
C PRO A 42 -5.13 3.19 -4.08
N THR A 43 -5.06 4.51 -4.00
CA THR A 43 -6.21 5.38 -4.13
C THR A 43 -6.04 6.15 -5.43
N SER A 44 -7.13 6.37 -6.13
CA SER A 44 -7.17 7.32 -7.24
C SER A 44 -7.35 8.76 -6.76
N LYS A 45 -7.60 8.96 -5.45
CA LYS A 45 -7.72 10.29 -4.85
C LYS A 45 -6.35 10.88 -4.57
N ASP A 46 -6.09 12.01 -5.20
CA ASP A 46 -4.92 12.82 -4.98
C ASP A 46 -5.14 13.83 -3.84
N TYR A 47 -4.16 13.92 -2.93
CA TYR A 47 -4.07 14.91 -1.86
C TYR A 47 -2.76 15.71 -1.95
N ILE A 48 -2.02 15.55 -3.05
CA ILE A 48 -0.75 16.20 -3.36
C ILE A 48 -1.05 17.65 -3.81
N PRO A 49 -0.39 18.66 -3.22
CA PRO A 49 -0.47 20.03 -3.71
C PRO A 49 -0.02 20.13 -5.18
N GLU A 50 -0.69 20.95 -5.99
CA GLU A 50 -0.44 21.07 -7.44
C GLU A 50 1.05 21.27 -7.80
N LYS A 51 1.80 21.99 -6.96
CA LYS A 51 3.23 22.28 -7.16
C LYS A 51 4.15 21.06 -6.97
N LEU A 52 3.64 19.97 -6.42
CA LEU A 52 4.40 18.76 -6.06
C LEU A 52 3.97 17.54 -6.89
N VAL A 53 3.06 17.73 -7.85
CA VAL A 53 2.57 16.64 -8.70
C VAL A 53 3.69 16.14 -9.58
N ILE A 54 3.95 14.83 -9.51
CA ILE A 54 4.88 14.10 -10.38
C ILE A 54 4.15 12.91 -11.02
N GLU A 55 4.68 12.40 -12.12
CA GLU A 55 4.08 11.25 -12.82
C GLU A 55 4.30 9.93 -12.05
N GLN A 56 5.49 9.74 -11.47
CA GLN A 56 5.88 8.52 -10.77
C GLN A 56 7.01 8.78 -9.78
N GLY A 57 7.02 8.03 -8.67
CA GLY A 57 8.12 8.00 -7.71
C GLY A 57 7.72 8.56 -6.35
N CYS A 58 8.72 8.93 -5.54
CA CYS A 58 8.51 9.42 -4.20
C CYS A 58 8.25 10.93 -4.16
N ILE A 59 7.23 11.32 -3.40
CA ILE A 59 6.99 12.70 -2.97
C ILE A 59 7.18 12.75 -1.46
N GLU A 60 8.11 13.58 -1.00
CA GLU A 60 8.27 13.95 0.40
C GLU A 60 8.16 15.47 0.53
N CYS A 61 7.26 15.94 1.40
CA CYS A 61 7.15 17.35 1.74
C CYS A 61 6.94 17.49 3.25
N GLU A 62 8.04 17.73 3.96
CA GLU A 62 8.04 17.84 5.42
C GLU A 62 7.15 18.98 5.92
N SER A 63 7.16 20.13 5.25
CA SER A 63 6.38 21.31 5.62
C SER A 63 4.87 21.06 5.58
N SER A 64 4.43 20.11 4.77
CA SER A 64 3.02 19.73 4.62
C SER A 64 2.70 18.39 5.30
N ASN A 65 3.67 17.80 6.02
CA ASN A 65 3.60 16.46 6.61
C ASN A 65 3.11 15.39 5.61
N LEU A 66 3.59 15.49 4.36
CA LEU A 66 3.15 14.65 3.24
C LEU A 66 4.27 13.70 2.82
N ASN A 67 3.89 12.43 2.67
CA ASN A 67 4.69 11.40 2.00
C ASN A 67 3.79 10.55 1.14
N CYS A 68 4.18 10.35 -0.12
CA CYS A 68 3.43 9.58 -1.08
C CYS A 68 4.36 8.92 -2.11
N PHE A 69 4.14 7.65 -2.41
CA PHE A 69 4.73 6.99 -3.57
C PHE A 69 3.69 6.91 -4.69
N VAL A 70 4.00 7.51 -5.84
CA VAL A 70 3.11 7.62 -7.01
C VAL A 70 3.45 6.53 -8.02
N LEU A 71 2.43 5.80 -8.47
CA LEU A 71 2.50 4.82 -9.54
C LEU A 71 1.69 5.32 -10.75
N SER A 72 2.37 5.46 -11.89
CA SER A 72 1.73 5.83 -13.16
C SER A 72 0.89 4.67 -13.72
N PRO A 73 -0.25 4.94 -14.39
CA PRO A 73 -1.07 3.89 -15.00
C PRO A 73 -0.35 3.11 -16.12
N SER A 74 0.71 3.66 -16.70
CA SER A 74 1.52 3.00 -17.74
C SER A 74 2.59 2.07 -17.15
N THR A 75 2.86 2.15 -15.85
CA THR A 75 3.91 1.38 -15.20
C THR A 75 3.45 -0.04 -14.90
N LYS A 76 4.20 -1.01 -15.43
CA LYS A 76 4.06 -2.43 -15.08
C LYS A 76 4.54 -2.64 -13.64
N ILE A 77 3.60 -2.78 -12.72
CA ILE A 77 3.82 -2.83 -11.27
C ILE A 77 4.15 -4.24 -10.81
N THR A 78 3.52 -5.24 -11.40
CA THR A 78 3.71 -6.64 -11.01
C THR A 78 4.70 -7.37 -11.90
N GLU A 79 5.25 -8.49 -11.41
CA GLU A 79 6.16 -9.35 -12.16
C GLU A 79 5.51 -9.90 -13.45
N ASP A 80 4.20 -10.17 -13.43
CA ASP A 80 3.39 -10.58 -14.59
C ASP A 80 2.95 -9.40 -15.48
N GLY A 81 3.36 -8.17 -15.15
CA GLY A 81 3.22 -7.00 -16.01
C GLY A 81 1.86 -6.29 -15.94
N LYS A 82 1.08 -6.49 -14.87
CA LYS A 82 -0.15 -5.72 -14.61
C LYS A 82 0.18 -4.28 -14.24
N CYS A 83 -0.73 -3.39 -14.60
CA CYS A 83 -0.73 -1.97 -14.25
C CYS A 83 -2.05 -1.61 -13.59
N PHE A 84 -2.08 -0.57 -12.76
CA PHE A 84 -3.34 0.06 -12.38
C PHE A 84 -3.89 0.84 -13.58
N SER A 85 -5.22 0.90 -13.71
CA SER A 85 -5.86 1.65 -14.81
C SER A 85 -5.80 3.16 -14.65
N VAL A 86 -5.43 3.64 -13.46
CA VAL A 86 -5.34 5.05 -13.08
C VAL A 86 -4.11 5.30 -12.22
N SER A 87 -3.67 6.56 -12.14
CA SER A 87 -2.63 6.98 -11.22
C SER A 87 -2.98 6.55 -9.80
N THR A 88 -1.99 5.97 -9.14
CA THR A 88 -2.18 5.26 -7.89
C THR A 88 -1.21 5.80 -6.86
N TYR A 89 -1.73 6.17 -5.69
CA TYR A 89 -0.98 6.82 -4.64
C TYR A 89 -0.88 5.93 -3.39
N LEU A 90 0.33 5.73 -2.87
CA LEU A 90 0.58 5.05 -1.60
C LEU A 90 1.08 6.06 -0.56
N TYR A 91 0.22 6.46 0.36
CA TYR A 91 0.54 7.50 1.34
C TYR A 91 1.14 6.93 2.63
N GLY A 92 2.24 7.55 3.09
CA GLY A 92 2.92 7.16 4.32
C GLY A 92 2.06 7.29 5.59
N HIS A 93 1.12 8.25 5.62
CA HIS A 93 0.21 8.42 6.75
C HIS A 93 -0.93 7.39 6.79
N LEU A 94 -1.15 6.67 5.68
CA LEU A 94 -2.16 5.62 5.57
C LEU A 94 -1.59 4.23 5.87
N LEU A 95 -0.33 4.10 6.28
CA LEU A 95 0.24 2.82 6.71
C LEU A 95 -0.46 2.29 7.98
N ASP A 96 -0.78 1.00 7.98
CA ASP A 96 -1.41 0.32 9.11
C ASP A 96 -0.94 -1.14 9.28
N GLU A 97 -1.11 -1.67 10.49
CA GLU A 97 -0.66 -3.00 10.92
C GLU A 97 -1.86 -3.91 11.15
N TYR A 98 -1.90 -5.09 10.53
CA TYR A 98 -2.96 -6.08 10.76
C TYR A 98 -2.35 -7.40 11.21
N SER A 99 -2.97 -8.08 12.16
CA SER A 99 -2.64 -9.46 12.50
C SER A 99 -3.02 -10.37 11.33
N ILE A 100 -2.14 -11.31 10.98
CA ILE A 100 -2.38 -12.30 9.94
C ILE A 100 -3.56 -13.18 10.33
N ASP A 101 -3.67 -13.58 11.60
CA ASP A 101 -4.81 -14.36 12.11
C ASP A 101 -6.13 -13.64 11.87
N THR A 102 -6.24 -12.38 12.28
CA THR A 102 -7.47 -11.59 12.10
C THR A 102 -7.82 -11.41 10.64
N LEU A 103 -6.84 -11.19 9.76
CA LEU A 103 -7.11 -11.13 8.33
C LEU A 103 -7.57 -12.50 7.79
N THR A 104 -7.03 -13.60 8.29
CA THR A 104 -7.41 -14.96 7.88
C THR A 104 -8.81 -15.32 8.38
N GLU A 105 -9.18 -14.88 9.58
CA GLU A 105 -10.52 -15.05 10.14
C GLU A 105 -11.57 -14.19 9.41
N LEU A 106 -11.23 -12.95 9.07
CA LEU A 106 -12.14 -12.04 8.36
C LEU A 106 -12.28 -12.36 6.88
N TYR A 107 -11.24 -12.94 6.26
CA TYR A 107 -11.17 -13.20 4.83
C TYR A 107 -10.69 -14.64 4.54
N PRO A 108 -11.45 -15.66 4.94
CA PRO A 108 -11.05 -17.06 4.80
C PRO A 108 -10.99 -17.55 3.35
N TYR A 109 -11.64 -16.88 2.38
CA TYR A 109 -11.79 -17.40 1.02
C TYR A 109 -11.25 -16.45 -0.07
N GLU A 110 -10.19 -16.87 -0.77
CA GLU A 110 -9.53 -16.11 -1.87
C GLU A 110 -10.38 -15.92 -3.15
N ALA A 111 -11.55 -16.55 -3.26
CA ALA A 111 -12.41 -16.34 -4.42
C ALA A 111 -13.51 -15.29 -4.16
N SER A 112 -13.93 -15.15 -2.90
CA SER A 112 -15.04 -14.27 -2.51
C SER A 112 -14.57 -13.03 -1.75
N ASP A 113 -13.57 -13.18 -0.88
CA ASP A 113 -13.26 -12.19 0.16
C ASP A 113 -12.09 -11.29 -0.23
N TYR A 114 -11.10 -11.88 -0.91
CA TYR A 114 -9.94 -11.20 -1.44
C TYR A 114 -9.39 -11.95 -2.65
N GLN A 115 -8.57 -11.33 -3.48
CA GLN A 115 -7.84 -11.98 -4.56
C GLN A 115 -6.37 -11.56 -4.52
N ILE A 116 -5.45 -12.49 -4.77
CA ILE A 116 -4.05 -12.13 -5.03
C ILE A 116 -3.99 -11.49 -6.42
N TRP A 117 -3.81 -10.17 -6.45
CA TRP A 117 -3.78 -9.41 -7.69
C TRP A 117 -2.46 -9.62 -8.44
N GLY A 118 -1.34 -9.73 -7.71
CA GLY A 118 -0.05 -10.06 -8.27
C GLY A 118 1.10 -9.76 -7.31
N GLN A 119 2.32 -10.08 -7.73
CA GLN A 119 3.53 -9.80 -6.97
C GLN A 119 4.18 -8.51 -7.49
N MET A 120 4.37 -7.50 -6.64
CA MET A 120 5.04 -6.26 -7.03
C MET A 120 6.50 -6.52 -7.40
N LYS A 121 6.96 -5.87 -8.48
CA LYS A 121 8.35 -5.94 -8.92
C LYS A 121 9.28 -5.51 -7.81
N ILE A 122 10.37 -6.27 -7.65
CA ILE A 122 11.33 -6.03 -6.57
C ILE A 122 11.94 -4.62 -6.62
N SER A 123 12.25 -4.08 -7.81
CA SER A 123 12.80 -2.73 -7.95
C SER A 123 11.84 -1.65 -7.46
N LEU A 124 10.60 -1.66 -7.97
CA LEU A 124 9.55 -0.72 -7.55
C LEU A 124 9.22 -0.85 -6.06
N PHE A 125 9.26 -2.07 -5.53
CA PHE A 125 9.04 -2.30 -4.11
C PHE A 125 10.17 -1.70 -3.26
N ASN A 126 11.42 -1.85 -3.68
CA ASN A 126 12.55 -1.23 -2.99
C ASN A 126 12.45 0.30 -2.98
N ASP A 127 12.08 0.90 -4.12
CA ASP A 127 11.86 2.34 -4.23
C ASP A 127 10.74 2.83 -3.29
N LEU A 128 9.64 2.07 -3.20
CA LEU A 128 8.55 2.32 -2.27
C LEU A 128 9.04 2.26 -0.81
N ILE A 129 9.78 1.22 -0.44
CA ILE A 129 10.31 1.05 0.92
C ILE A 129 11.25 2.20 1.27
N GLU A 130 12.15 2.58 0.38
CA GLU A 130 13.05 3.71 0.58
C GLU A 130 12.29 5.04 0.74
N CYS A 131 11.27 5.27 -0.08
CA CYS A 131 10.40 6.44 0.02
C CYS A 131 9.72 6.54 1.40
N LEU A 132 9.22 5.42 1.94
CA LEU A 132 8.57 5.38 3.24
C LEU A 132 9.56 5.52 4.40
N LYS A 133 10.74 4.89 4.31
CA LYS A 133 11.76 4.88 5.38
C LYS A 133 12.44 6.24 5.56
N SER A 134 12.67 6.96 4.47
CA SER A 134 13.33 8.27 4.50
C SER A 134 12.41 9.38 5.02
N SER A 135 11.09 9.20 4.93
CA SER A 135 10.11 10.21 5.29
C SER A 135 10.11 10.61 6.76
N LYS A 136 9.95 11.90 7.06
CA LYS A 136 9.69 12.36 8.44
C LYS A 136 8.22 12.21 8.84
N SER A 137 7.31 12.25 7.87
CA SER A 137 5.86 12.12 8.11
C SER A 137 5.42 10.70 8.47
N VAL A 138 6.17 9.68 8.02
CA VAL A 138 5.88 8.28 8.36
C VAL A 138 6.17 8.01 9.84
N LYS A 139 5.20 7.39 10.52
CA LYS A 139 5.31 7.06 11.96
C LYS A 139 6.58 6.23 12.22
N ARG A 140 7.35 6.64 13.23
CA ARG A 140 8.64 6.03 13.60
C ARG A 140 8.56 4.51 13.81
N LYS A 141 7.43 3.99 14.31
CA LYS A 141 7.24 2.54 14.48
C LYS A 141 7.32 1.76 13.16
N TYR A 142 6.77 2.31 12.07
CA TYR A 142 6.82 1.66 10.75
C TYR A 142 8.23 1.73 10.17
N LYS A 143 8.90 2.89 10.26
CA LYS A 143 10.27 3.06 9.75
C LYS A 143 11.32 2.16 10.41
N LYS A 144 11.09 1.72 11.65
CA LYS A 144 11.98 0.77 12.34
C LYS A 144 11.81 -0.66 11.83
N ILE A 145 10.66 -0.96 11.24
CA ILE A 145 10.27 -2.30 10.80
C ILE A 145 10.61 -2.50 9.32
N LEU A 146 10.31 -1.49 8.50
CA LEU A 146 10.74 -1.40 7.10
C LEU A 146 12.26 -1.24 7.04
#